data_AF-A0A1I2BIG9-F1
#
_entry.id   AF-A0A1I2BIG9-F1
#
_cell.length_a   1.000
_cell.length_b   1.000
_cell.length_c   1.000
_cell.angle_alpha   90.00
_cell.angle_beta   90.00
_cell.angle_gamma   90.00
#
_symmetry.space_group_name_H-M   'P 1'
#
loop_
_entity.id
_entity.type
_entity.pdbx_description
1 polymer ?
#
loop_
_entity_poly.entity_id
_entity_poly.type
_entity_poly.pdbx_seq_one_letter_code
_entity_poly.pdbx_strand_id
1 'polypeptide(L)'
;MSTTTAISNINVEEISTTMENAGLILVANETFADKAVKGATQLLDTIEGQGMSDELDAAANEWQVKAKQAIKILNERRSPITQMMTKLAGLFTAQEGKLDPKKSDSVYAKIQTARDQWATFKVNEQRKKEQEILKQQNIAKERISIKADIQNHIRSIFNQKLSAFKTDIQKKYNLLTLENVTEITEYIKARPLIYPIANFRLIQPPVFTAYIDQAEADQIIYDEREKLYDELAAVFHENIEAEKSNTLELIPSRVLELKEIAKAGAQEKARLEKAAEDRRKADELRLKKEQEDQEVKDKAAVQNTVALETAGSLFDTTAALAEVKETTGKSKASEKINVLSTDGWGAIFIFYFEKEGKGLSVDDFGKKSLIQMKAFAEKQNNKSGEKIDNPFIEYVEEVKAVTSKVA
;
A
#
# COMPACT_ATOMS: atom_id res chain seq x y z
N MET A 1 -35.90 4.99 -14.91
CA MET A 1 -36.87 4.60 -15.95
C MET A 1 -36.66 3.12 -16.23
N SER A 2 -37.50 2.27 -15.63
CA SER A 2 -37.42 0.82 -15.78
C SER A 2 -37.98 0.43 -17.15
N THR A 3 -37.13 -0.07 -18.02
CA THR A 3 -37.55 -0.76 -19.24
C THR A 3 -38.19 -2.08 -18.83
N THR A 4 -39.51 -2.05 -18.69
CA THR A 4 -40.35 -3.24 -18.64
C THR A 4 -40.15 -4.00 -19.94
N THR A 5 -39.28 -5.00 -19.94
CA THR A 5 -39.19 -5.96 -21.04
C THR A 5 -40.55 -6.62 -21.18
N ALA A 6 -41.23 -6.29 -22.29
CA ALA A 6 -42.51 -6.85 -22.67
C ALA A 6 -42.39 -8.37 -22.74
N ILE A 7 -42.87 -9.06 -21.70
CA ILE A 7 -43.22 -10.47 -21.80
C ILE A 7 -44.45 -10.48 -22.70
N SER A 8 -44.33 -11.10 -23.87
CA SER A 8 -45.44 -11.27 -24.81
C SER A 8 -46.64 -11.83 -24.05
N ASN A 9 -47.70 -11.02 -23.91
CA ASN A 9 -48.95 -11.41 -23.28
C ASN A 9 -49.52 -12.63 -24.00
N ILE A 10 -49.34 -13.82 -23.45
CA ILE A 10 -50.24 -14.94 -23.70
C ILE A 10 -51.42 -14.75 -22.76
N ASN A 11 -52.64 -14.82 -23.27
CA ASN A 11 -53.80 -14.89 -22.39
C ASN A 11 -53.77 -16.25 -21.68
N VAL A 12 -53.80 -16.29 -20.35
CA VAL A 12 -53.85 -17.52 -19.55
C VAL A 12 -54.99 -18.45 -20.03
N GLU A 13 -56.06 -17.85 -20.53
CA GLU A 13 -57.21 -18.52 -21.13
C GLU A 13 -56.83 -19.34 -22.39
N GLU A 14 -55.94 -18.82 -23.24
CA GLU A 14 -55.46 -19.50 -24.45
C GLU A 14 -54.59 -20.73 -24.12
N ILE A 15 -53.86 -20.67 -23.00
CA ILE A 15 -53.11 -21.81 -22.44
C ILE A 15 -54.10 -22.90 -21.99
N SER A 16 -55.12 -22.51 -21.22
CA SER A 16 -56.13 -23.45 -20.70
C SER A 16 -56.85 -24.17 -21.83
N THR A 17 -57.42 -23.43 -22.79
CA THR A 17 -58.20 -24.01 -23.88
C THR A 17 -57.37 -24.91 -24.80
N THR A 18 -56.11 -24.54 -25.08
CA THR A 18 -55.23 -25.36 -25.94
C THR A 18 -54.79 -26.64 -25.22
N MET A 19 -54.49 -26.57 -23.93
CA MET A 19 -54.03 -27.72 -23.14
C MET A 19 -55.17 -28.66 -22.74
N GLU A 20 -56.37 -28.15 -22.50
CA GLU A 20 -57.59 -28.95 -22.27
C GLU A 20 -57.87 -29.91 -23.43
N ASN A 21 -57.66 -29.43 -24.66
CA ASN A 21 -57.89 -30.23 -25.87
C ASN A 21 -56.70 -31.13 -26.25
N ALA A 22 -55.55 -31.00 -25.58
CA ALA A 22 -54.34 -31.73 -25.95
C ALA A 22 -54.52 -33.25 -25.86
N GLY A 23 -55.18 -33.73 -24.80
CA GLY A 23 -55.47 -35.16 -24.63
C GLY A 23 -56.40 -35.70 -25.73
N LEU A 24 -57.43 -34.93 -26.11
CA LEU A 24 -58.36 -35.30 -27.18
C LEU A 24 -57.64 -35.36 -28.55
N ILE A 25 -56.79 -34.39 -28.83
CA ILE A 25 -55.99 -34.35 -30.07
C ILE A 25 -55.01 -35.52 -30.14
N LEU A 26 -54.38 -35.88 -29.02
CA LEU A 26 -53.48 -37.03 -28.95
C LEU A 26 -54.22 -38.33 -29.31
N VAL A 27 -55.37 -38.59 -28.68
CA VAL A 27 -56.21 -39.77 -28.97
C VAL A 27 -56.69 -39.77 -30.42
N ALA A 28 -57.07 -38.61 -30.96
CA ALA A 28 -57.48 -38.49 -32.36
C ALA A 28 -56.34 -38.77 -33.33
N ASN A 29 -55.11 -38.40 -32.99
CA ASN A 29 -53.90 -38.68 -33.76
C ASN A 29 -53.51 -40.16 -33.68
N GLU A 30 -53.57 -40.78 -32.50
CA GLU A 30 -53.36 -42.22 -32.31
C GLU A 30 -54.34 -43.02 -33.17
N THR A 31 -55.63 -42.72 -33.05
CA THR A 31 -56.69 -43.38 -33.83
C THR A 31 -56.49 -43.23 -35.34
N PHE A 32 -56.04 -42.05 -35.79
CA PHE A 32 -55.82 -41.76 -37.21
C PHE A 32 -54.59 -42.49 -37.74
N ALA A 33 -53.49 -42.52 -36.97
CA ALA A 33 -52.29 -43.26 -37.29
C ALA A 33 -52.57 -44.77 -37.35
N ASP A 34 -53.29 -45.32 -36.36
CA ASP A 34 -53.66 -46.73 -36.30
C ASP A 34 -54.43 -47.20 -37.53
N LYS A 35 -55.36 -46.37 -38.04
CA LYS A 35 -56.10 -46.67 -39.28
C LYS A 35 -55.18 -46.73 -40.49
N ALA A 36 -54.26 -45.78 -40.62
CA ALA A 36 -53.30 -45.75 -41.72
C ALA A 36 -52.35 -46.96 -41.66
N VAL A 37 -51.87 -47.31 -40.47
CA VAL A 37 -51.02 -48.49 -40.22
C VAL A 37 -51.77 -49.77 -40.54
N LYS A 38 -53.00 -49.95 -40.06
CA LYS A 38 -53.82 -51.14 -40.36
C LYS A 38 -54.03 -51.35 -41.86
N GLY A 39 -54.31 -50.28 -42.61
CA GLY A 39 -54.44 -50.35 -44.06
C GLY A 39 -53.13 -50.75 -44.75
N ALA A 40 -51.99 -50.29 -44.24
CA ALA A 40 -50.68 -50.68 -44.73
C ALA A 40 -50.39 -52.15 -44.44
N THR A 41 -50.67 -52.61 -43.22
CA THR A 41 -50.46 -53.99 -42.79
C THR A 41 -51.26 -54.95 -43.65
N GLN A 42 -52.55 -54.69 -43.88
CA GLN A 42 -53.38 -55.53 -44.75
C GLN A 42 -52.85 -55.61 -46.20
N LEU A 43 -52.34 -54.49 -46.72
CA LEU A 43 -51.75 -54.44 -48.05
C LEU A 43 -50.44 -55.25 -48.09
N LEU A 44 -49.59 -55.13 -47.06
CA LEU A 44 -48.35 -55.88 -46.93
C LEU A 44 -48.61 -57.40 -46.79
N ASP A 45 -49.56 -57.80 -45.95
CA ASP A 45 -49.96 -59.21 -45.78
C ASP A 45 -50.39 -59.83 -47.11
N THR A 46 -51.09 -59.04 -47.93
CA THR A 46 -51.53 -59.45 -49.28
C THR A 46 -50.33 -59.58 -50.22
N ILE A 47 -49.41 -58.62 -50.23
CA ILE A 47 -48.18 -58.67 -51.05
C ILE A 47 -47.32 -59.89 -50.66
N GLU A 48 -47.19 -60.20 -49.37
CA GLU A 48 -46.43 -61.37 -48.88
C GLU A 48 -47.08 -62.69 -49.30
N GLY A 49 -48.41 -62.77 -49.32
CA GLY A 49 -49.15 -64.00 -49.61
C GLY A 49 -49.18 -64.42 -51.09
N GLN A 50 -49.20 -63.47 -52.04
CA GLN A 50 -49.35 -63.77 -53.47
C GLN A 50 -48.31 -63.10 -54.38
N GLY A 51 -47.36 -62.34 -53.83
CA GLY A 51 -46.36 -61.58 -54.59
C GLY A 51 -46.90 -60.25 -55.12
N MET A 52 -45.99 -59.43 -55.67
CA MET A 52 -46.30 -58.10 -56.18
C MET A 52 -46.99 -58.16 -57.55
N SER A 53 -48.00 -57.32 -57.76
CA SER A 53 -48.67 -57.09 -59.05
C SER A 53 -48.81 -55.60 -59.36
N ASP A 54 -49.12 -55.24 -60.60
CA ASP A 54 -49.32 -53.84 -61.02
C ASP A 54 -50.48 -53.17 -60.24
N GLU A 55 -51.52 -53.93 -59.88
CA GLU A 55 -52.64 -53.45 -59.06
C GLU A 55 -52.22 -53.19 -57.61
N LEU A 56 -51.39 -54.06 -57.03
CA LEU A 56 -50.86 -53.90 -55.68
C LEU A 56 -49.84 -52.76 -55.61
N ASP A 57 -49.05 -52.54 -56.67
CA ASP A 57 -48.16 -51.38 -56.80
C ASP A 57 -48.95 -50.06 -56.82
N ALA A 58 -50.00 -50.00 -57.64
CA ALA A 58 -50.89 -48.83 -57.69
C ALA A 58 -51.53 -48.55 -56.32
N ALA A 59 -52.01 -49.58 -55.62
CA ALA A 59 -52.57 -49.45 -54.27
C ALA A 59 -51.53 -49.03 -53.21
N ALA A 60 -50.30 -49.54 -53.30
CA ALA A 60 -49.20 -49.16 -52.42
C ALA A 60 -48.79 -47.70 -52.63
N ASN A 61 -48.67 -47.26 -53.89
CA ASN A 61 -48.41 -45.88 -54.22
C ASN A 61 -49.53 -44.95 -53.73
N GLU A 62 -50.80 -45.32 -53.95
CA GLU A 62 -51.95 -44.56 -53.44
C GLU A 62 -51.92 -44.45 -51.90
N TRP A 63 -51.62 -45.55 -51.21
CA TRP A 63 -51.45 -45.53 -49.75
C TRP A 63 -50.30 -44.61 -49.33
N GLN A 64 -49.14 -44.68 -49.99
CA GLN A 64 -47.98 -43.83 -49.66
C GLN A 64 -48.29 -42.34 -49.84
N VAL A 65 -49.04 -41.96 -50.88
CA VAL A 65 -49.52 -40.58 -51.08
C VAL A 65 -50.42 -40.15 -49.91
N LYS A 66 -51.37 -41.01 -49.51
CA LYS A 66 -52.27 -40.76 -48.36
C LYS A 66 -51.49 -40.71 -47.04
N ALA A 67 -50.47 -41.54 -46.86
CA ALA A 67 -49.63 -41.55 -45.66
C ALA A 67 -48.83 -40.26 -45.51
N LYS A 68 -48.28 -39.71 -46.60
CA LYS A 68 -47.62 -38.38 -46.59
C LYS A 68 -48.59 -37.27 -46.18
N GLN A 69 -49.83 -37.30 -46.68
CA GLN A 69 -50.88 -36.36 -46.27
C GLN A 69 -51.26 -36.55 -44.79
N ALA A 70 -51.35 -37.80 -44.33
CA ALA A 70 -51.65 -38.13 -42.95
C ALA A 70 -50.60 -37.57 -41.98
N ILE A 71 -49.31 -37.71 -42.30
CA ILE A 71 -48.20 -37.14 -41.51
C ILE A 71 -48.34 -35.61 -41.41
N LYS A 72 -48.72 -34.94 -42.50
CA LYS A 72 -48.95 -33.49 -42.50
C LYS A 72 -50.07 -33.11 -41.52
N ILE A 73 -51.19 -33.82 -41.56
CA ILE A 73 -52.34 -33.59 -40.65
C ILE A 73 -51.96 -33.85 -39.19
N LEU A 74 -51.24 -34.94 -38.90
CA LEU A 74 -50.74 -35.26 -37.56
C LEU A 74 -49.85 -34.13 -37.03
N ASN A 75 -48.98 -33.59 -37.88
CA ASN A 75 -48.11 -32.47 -37.53
C ASN A 75 -48.91 -31.18 -37.26
N GLU A 76 -49.84 -30.82 -38.14
CA GLU A 76 -50.70 -29.64 -38.00
C GLU A 76 -51.51 -29.69 -36.69
N ARG A 77 -52.02 -30.87 -36.32
CA ARG A 77 -52.76 -31.08 -35.07
C ARG A 77 -51.91 -30.93 -33.81
N ARG A 78 -50.69 -31.49 -33.80
CA ARG A 78 -49.80 -31.43 -32.61
C ARG A 78 -49.09 -30.08 -32.45
N SER A 79 -48.87 -29.35 -33.55
CA SER A 79 -48.02 -28.16 -33.59
C SER A 79 -48.45 -27.07 -32.59
N PRO A 80 -49.74 -26.69 -32.47
CA PRO A 80 -50.18 -25.70 -31.48
C PRO A 80 -49.88 -26.12 -30.03
N ILE A 81 -50.06 -27.41 -29.69
CA ILE A 81 -49.79 -27.95 -28.35
C ILE A 81 -48.29 -27.89 -28.06
N THR A 82 -47.47 -28.37 -28.99
CA THR A 82 -46.00 -28.34 -28.83
C THR A 82 -45.48 -26.92 -28.67
N GLN A 83 -45.95 -25.98 -29.50
CA GLN A 83 -45.59 -24.56 -29.39
C GLN A 83 -45.98 -23.98 -28.02
N MET A 84 -47.19 -24.30 -27.53
CA MET A 84 -47.67 -23.85 -26.22
C MET A 84 -46.80 -24.42 -25.08
N MET A 85 -46.48 -25.71 -25.09
CA MET A 85 -45.60 -26.33 -24.08
C MET A 85 -44.20 -25.71 -24.07
N THR A 86 -43.58 -25.51 -25.23
CA THR A 86 -42.28 -24.85 -25.35
C THR A 86 -42.33 -23.41 -24.80
N LYS A 87 -43.40 -22.68 -25.09
CA LYS A 87 -43.58 -21.31 -24.61
C LYS A 87 -43.81 -21.26 -23.09
N LEU A 88 -44.60 -22.18 -22.54
CA LEU A 88 -44.84 -22.29 -21.09
C LEU A 88 -43.55 -22.60 -20.33
N ALA A 89 -42.75 -23.56 -20.80
CA ALA A 89 -41.43 -23.85 -20.24
C ALA A 89 -40.53 -22.60 -20.27
N GLY A 90 -40.53 -21.88 -21.39
CA GLY A 90 -39.82 -20.61 -21.54
C GLY A 90 -40.25 -19.53 -20.53
N LEU A 91 -41.55 -19.44 -20.19
CA LEU A 91 -42.04 -18.49 -19.19
C LEU A 91 -41.50 -18.79 -17.79
N PHE A 92 -41.46 -20.06 -17.36
CA PHE A 92 -40.87 -20.44 -16.08
C PHE A 92 -39.38 -20.13 -16.03
N THR A 93 -38.63 -20.52 -17.07
CA THR A 93 -37.20 -20.19 -17.18
C THR A 93 -36.95 -18.68 -17.22
N ALA A 94 -37.87 -17.89 -17.79
CA ALA A 94 -37.77 -16.43 -17.78
C ALA A 94 -37.94 -15.84 -16.37
N GLN A 95 -38.84 -16.40 -15.53
CA GLN A 95 -38.96 -15.96 -14.14
C GLN A 95 -37.71 -16.31 -13.32
N GLU A 96 -37.19 -17.53 -13.46
CA GLU A 96 -35.93 -17.94 -12.82
C GLU A 96 -34.78 -17.02 -13.24
N GLY A 97 -34.72 -16.66 -14.53
CA GLY A 97 -33.71 -15.77 -15.09
C GLY A 97 -33.64 -14.39 -14.41
N LYS A 98 -34.74 -13.88 -13.85
CA LYS A 98 -34.76 -12.60 -13.12
C LYS A 98 -33.95 -12.64 -11.82
N LEU A 99 -33.73 -13.84 -11.27
CA LEU A 99 -33.00 -14.08 -10.02
C LEU A 99 -31.70 -14.87 -10.23
N ASP A 100 -31.40 -15.26 -11.47
CA ASP A 100 -30.23 -16.09 -11.78
C ASP A 100 -28.92 -15.32 -11.52
N PRO A 101 -28.03 -15.80 -10.63
CA PRO A 101 -26.76 -15.14 -10.34
C PRO A 101 -25.80 -15.09 -11.54
N LYS A 102 -26.00 -15.94 -12.56
CA LYS A 102 -25.17 -15.99 -13.77
C LYS A 102 -25.62 -14.99 -14.83
N LYS A 103 -26.84 -14.45 -14.73
CA LYS A 103 -27.37 -13.46 -15.66
C LYS A 103 -27.09 -12.07 -15.12
N SER A 104 -26.25 -11.32 -15.83
CA SER A 104 -25.81 -9.98 -15.40
C SER A 104 -26.95 -8.96 -15.31
N ASP A 105 -28.05 -9.16 -16.03
CA ASP A 105 -29.25 -8.32 -16.00
C ASP A 105 -30.23 -8.69 -14.87
N SER A 106 -30.01 -9.81 -14.18
CA SER A 106 -30.83 -10.26 -13.05
C SER A 106 -30.70 -9.31 -11.86
N VAL A 107 -31.74 -9.28 -11.02
CA VAL A 107 -31.74 -8.45 -9.81
C VAL A 107 -30.66 -8.94 -8.83
N TYR A 108 -30.42 -10.25 -8.76
CA TYR A 108 -29.36 -10.83 -7.93
C TYR A 108 -27.99 -10.28 -8.32
N ALA A 109 -27.62 -10.36 -9.61
CA ALA A 109 -26.31 -9.91 -10.08
C ALA A 109 -26.11 -8.42 -9.83
N LYS A 110 -27.14 -7.59 -10.07
CA LYS A 110 -27.12 -6.14 -9.78
C LYS A 110 -26.88 -5.83 -8.30
N ILE A 111 -27.55 -6.54 -7.39
CA ILE A 111 -27.32 -6.40 -5.93
C ILE A 111 -25.88 -6.80 -5.58
N GLN A 112 -25.38 -7.91 -6.13
CA GLN A 112 -24.00 -8.32 -5.87
C GLN A 112 -23.00 -7.28 -6.37
N THR A 113 -23.19 -6.70 -7.56
CA THR A 113 -22.37 -5.60 -8.06
C THR A 113 -22.37 -4.40 -7.11
N ALA A 114 -23.54 -3.99 -6.60
CA ALA A 114 -23.62 -2.89 -5.63
C ALA A 114 -22.88 -3.21 -4.31
N ARG A 115 -22.96 -4.46 -3.83
CA ARG A 115 -22.24 -4.91 -2.63
C ARG A 115 -20.72 -4.93 -2.85
N ASP A 116 -20.27 -5.39 -4.02
CA ASP A 116 -18.86 -5.40 -4.40
C ASP A 116 -18.32 -3.97 -4.49
N GLN A 117 -19.06 -3.05 -5.13
CA GLN A 117 -18.71 -1.62 -5.18
C GLN A 117 -18.58 -1.00 -3.79
N TRP A 118 -19.50 -1.30 -2.87
CA TRP A 118 -19.42 -0.81 -1.49
C TRP A 118 -18.20 -1.38 -0.74
N ALA A 119 -17.91 -2.67 -0.94
CA ALA A 119 -16.73 -3.30 -0.34
C ALA A 119 -15.43 -2.68 -0.86
N THR A 120 -15.33 -2.43 -2.17
CA THR A 120 -14.22 -1.69 -2.79
C THR A 120 -14.10 -0.28 -2.23
N PHE A 121 -15.21 0.46 -2.11
CA PHE A 121 -15.22 1.81 -1.53
C PHE A 121 -14.68 1.81 -0.11
N LYS A 122 -15.13 0.87 0.74
CA LYS A 122 -14.68 0.76 2.14
C LYS A 122 -13.18 0.47 2.25
N VAL A 123 -12.63 -0.42 1.41
CA VAL A 123 -11.19 -0.72 1.37
C VAL A 123 -10.38 0.49 0.89
N ASN A 124 -10.87 1.20 -0.13
CA ASN A 124 -10.19 2.40 -0.64
C ASN A 124 -10.19 3.54 0.39
N GLU A 125 -11.30 3.77 1.09
CA GLU A 125 -11.36 4.74 2.18
C GLU A 125 -10.43 4.37 3.34
N GLN A 126 -10.34 3.08 3.67
CA GLN A 126 -9.38 2.59 4.68
C GLN A 126 -7.94 2.90 4.26
N ARG A 127 -7.57 2.55 3.02
CA ARG A 127 -6.23 2.81 2.49
C ARG A 127 -5.88 4.30 2.51
N LYS A 128 -6.83 5.17 2.15
CA LYS A 128 -6.62 6.62 2.24
C LYS A 128 -6.35 7.07 3.67
N LYS A 129 -7.10 6.56 4.65
CA LYS A 129 -6.86 6.86 6.06
C LYS A 129 -5.50 6.36 6.55
N GLU A 130 -5.11 5.14 6.18
CA GLU A 130 -3.79 4.58 6.51
C GLU A 130 -2.66 5.40 5.88
N GLN A 131 -2.82 5.81 4.62
CA GLN A 131 -1.85 6.67 3.93
C GLN A 131 -1.72 8.04 4.59
N GLU A 132 -2.83 8.67 4.99
CA GLU A 132 -2.78 9.95 5.70
C GLU A 132 -2.09 9.80 7.06
N ILE A 133 -2.38 8.74 7.82
CA ILE A 133 -1.68 8.45 9.09
C ILE A 133 -0.18 8.29 8.88
N LEU A 134 0.25 7.55 7.85
CA LEU A 134 1.67 7.40 7.53
C LEU A 134 2.32 8.70 7.05
N LYS A 135 1.58 9.55 6.31
CA LYS A 135 2.06 10.87 5.93
C LYS A 135 2.30 11.74 7.17
N GLN A 136 1.36 11.76 8.11
CA GLN A 136 1.52 12.48 9.38
C GLN A 136 2.69 11.92 10.20
N GLN A 137 2.88 10.61 10.22
CA GLN A 137 4.06 9.99 10.84
C GLN A 137 5.37 10.47 10.22
N ASN A 138 5.45 10.57 8.89
CA ASN A 138 6.65 11.06 8.20
C ASN A 138 6.93 12.52 8.51
N ILE A 139 5.90 13.37 8.54
CA ILE A 139 6.02 14.78 8.96
C ILE A 139 6.53 14.87 10.41
N ALA A 140 5.95 14.08 11.33
CA ALA A 140 6.38 14.06 12.72
C ALA A 140 7.85 13.62 12.87
N LYS A 141 8.25 12.56 12.15
CA LYS A 141 9.65 12.11 12.10
C LYS A 141 10.60 13.18 11.59
N GLU A 142 10.23 13.86 10.51
CA GLU A 142 11.04 14.94 9.96
C GLU A 142 11.19 16.09 10.97
N ARG A 143 10.11 16.50 11.64
CA ARG A 143 10.18 17.52 12.72
C ARG A 143 11.15 17.12 13.83
N ILE A 144 11.09 15.86 14.29
CA ILE A 144 11.99 15.33 15.33
C ILE A 144 13.44 15.38 14.84
N SER A 145 13.71 14.96 13.60
CA SER A 145 15.06 14.98 13.01
C SER A 145 15.60 16.40 12.89
N ILE A 146 14.80 17.33 12.36
CA ILE A 146 15.19 18.73 12.17
C ILE A 146 15.55 19.36 13.51
N LYS A 147 14.74 19.15 14.55
CA LYS A 147 15.05 19.63 15.91
C LYS A 147 16.38 19.08 16.41
N ALA A 148 16.62 17.78 16.23
CA ALA A 148 17.87 17.15 16.65
C ALA A 148 19.09 17.72 15.89
N ASP A 149 18.97 17.93 14.59
CA ASP A 149 20.03 18.49 13.75
C ASP A 149 20.34 19.94 14.15
N ILE A 150 19.31 20.75 14.41
CA ILE A 150 19.44 22.12 14.93
C ILE A 150 20.17 22.12 16.28
N GLN A 151 19.70 21.29 17.23
CA GLN A 151 20.30 21.20 18.56
C GLN A 151 21.77 20.77 18.51
N ASN A 152 22.08 19.72 17.74
CA ASN A 152 23.45 19.25 17.56
C ASN A 152 24.34 20.31 16.91
N HIS A 153 23.85 21.01 15.88
CA HIS A 153 24.61 22.03 15.19
C HIS A 153 24.91 23.23 16.10
N ILE A 154 23.89 23.77 16.78
CA ILE A 154 24.04 24.90 17.70
C ILE A 154 25.00 24.56 18.83
N ARG A 155 24.84 23.39 19.47
CA ARG A 155 25.73 22.93 20.55
C ARG A 155 27.16 22.75 20.06
N SER A 156 27.36 22.18 18.87
CA SER A 156 28.70 22.01 18.30
C SER A 156 29.40 23.35 18.06
N ILE A 157 28.73 24.31 17.40
CA ILE A 157 29.31 25.64 17.17
C ILE A 157 29.55 26.36 18.51
N PHE A 158 28.62 26.27 19.45
CA PHE A 158 28.76 26.86 20.76
C PHE A 158 29.96 26.29 21.54
N ASN A 159 30.13 24.96 21.56
CA ASN A 159 31.25 24.28 22.24
C ASN A 159 32.59 24.67 21.61
N GLN A 160 32.66 24.82 20.29
CA GLN A 160 33.85 25.36 19.62
C GLN A 160 34.17 26.79 20.08
N LYS A 161 33.16 27.65 20.26
CA LYS A 161 33.37 29.02 20.79
C LYS A 161 33.81 28.98 22.25
N LEU A 162 33.17 28.18 23.10
CA LEU A 162 33.55 28.01 24.50
C LEU A 162 35.01 27.55 24.63
N SER A 163 35.39 26.53 23.86
CA SER A 163 36.77 26.03 23.80
C SER A 163 37.76 27.10 23.33
N ALA A 164 37.39 27.91 22.32
CA ALA A 164 38.22 29.02 21.86
C ALA A 164 38.42 30.11 22.93
N PHE A 165 37.39 30.41 23.74
CA PHE A 165 37.50 31.34 24.86
C PHE A 165 38.45 30.83 25.95
N LYS A 166 38.29 29.57 26.38
CA LYS A 166 39.21 28.93 27.34
C LYS A 166 40.64 28.91 26.80
N THR A 167 40.80 28.57 25.53
CA THR A 167 42.11 28.56 24.84
C THR A 167 42.75 29.95 24.82
N ASP A 168 41.99 31.03 24.60
CA ASP A 168 42.52 32.40 24.60
C ASP A 168 43.05 32.81 25.98
N ILE A 169 42.33 32.46 27.06
CA ILE A 169 42.77 32.68 28.44
C ILE A 169 44.11 31.96 28.68
N GLN A 170 44.20 30.68 28.33
CA GLN A 170 45.42 29.90 28.50
C GLN A 170 46.58 30.40 27.64
N LYS A 171 46.32 30.81 26.38
CA LYS A 171 47.33 31.42 25.52
C LYS A 171 47.89 32.70 26.13
N LYS A 172 47.04 33.55 26.71
CA LYS A 172 47.47 34.80 27.36
C LYS A 172 48.27 34.53 28.63
N TYR A 173 47.82 33.60 29.48
CA TYR A 173 48.58 33.16 30.64
C TYR A 173 49.97 32.62 30.27
N ASN A 174 50.08 31.85 29.18
CA ASN A 174 51.36 31.32 28.71
C ASN A 174 52.33 32.38 28.19
N LEU A 175 51.86 33.58 27.84
CA LEU A 175 52.68 34.73 27.43
C LEU A 175 53.13 35.62 28.61
N LEU A 176 52.88 35.17 29.85
CA LEU A 176 53.23 35.91 31.05
C LEU A 176 54.76 36.01 31.23
N THR A 177 55.22 37.24 31.42
CA THR A 177 56.58 37.65 31.75
C THR A 177 56.56 38.50 33.03
N LEU A 178 57.73 38.86 33.56
CA LEU A 178 57.81 39.68 34.78
C LEU A 178 57.31 41.11 34.55
N GLU A 179 57.34 41.60 33.32
CA GLU A 179 56.98 42.96 32.92
C GLU A 179 55.48 43.13 32.67
N ASN A 180 54.77 42.06 32.26
CA ASN A 180 53.37 42.12 31.83
C ASN A 180 52.37 41.44 32.80
N VAL A 181 52.81 41.06 34.01
CA VAL A 181 51.97 40.36 35.01
C VAL A 181 50.66 41.09 35.26
N THR A 182 50.73 42.40 35.52
CA THR A 182 49.55 43.22 35.83
C THR A 182 48.59 43.28 34.63
N GLU A 183 49.13 43.48 33.43
CA GLU A 183 48.34 43.55 32.20
C GLU A 183 47.57 42.25 31.96
N ILE A 184 48.26 41.10 32.02
CA ILE A 184 47.63 39.79 31.78
C ILE A 184 46.63 39.45 32.89
N THR A 185 46.94 39.77 34.15
CA THR A 185 46.01 39.57 35.27
C THR A 185 44.71 40.33 35.05
N GLU A 186 44.79 41.61 34.70
CA GLU A 186 43.60 42.42 34.45
C GLU A 186 42.86 41.99 33.19
N TYR A 187 43.57 41.54 32.14
CA TYR A 187 42.97 40.95 30.95
C TYR A 187 42.11 39.73 31.28
N ILE A 188 42.63 38.80 32.10
CA ILE A 188 41.90 37.58 32.48
C ILE A 188 40.69 37.94 33.35
N LYS A 189 40.84 38.84 34.33
CA LYS A 189 39.72 39.31 35.16
C LYS A 189 38.60 39.94 34.34
N ALA A 190 38.96 40.78 33.37
CA ALA A 190 38.02 41.49 32.51
C ALA A 190 37.33 40.60 31.46
N ARG A 191 37.66 39.30 31.35
CA ARG A 191 36.97 38.44 30.39
C ARG A 191 35.47 38.30 30.71
N PRO A 192 34.60 38.42 29.69
CA PRO A 192 33.16 38.39 29.89
C PRO A 192 32.72 36.98 30.31
N LEU A 193 31.76 36.98 31.21
CA LEU A 193 31.15 35.78 31.79
C LEU A 193 29.84 35.39 31.09
N ILE A 194 29.42 36.18 30.11
CA ILE A 194 28.17 35.99 29.36
C ILE A 194 28.53 35.93 27.88
N TYR A 195 28.06 34.88 27.20
CA TYR A 195 28.14 34.83 25.74
C TYR A 195 27.05 35.73 25.13
N PRO A 196 27.38 36.69 24.25
CA PRO A 196 26.39 37.62 23.74
C PRO A 196 25.29 36.94 22.92
N ILE A 197 24.02 37.16 23.30
CA ILE A 197 22.85 36.63 22.58
C ILE A 197 22.83 37.02 21.10
N ALA A 198 23.29 38.22 20.76
CA ALA A 198 23.39 38.67 19.38
C ALA A 198 24.30 37.75 18.55
N ASN A 199 25.45 37.34 19.12
CA ASN A 199 26.37 36.42 18.46
C ASN A 199 25.81 34.99 18.40
N PHE A 200 25.04 34.60 19.41
CA PHE A 200 24.35 33.31 19.43
C PHE A 200 23.29 33.21 18.33
N ARG A 201 22.51 34.28 18.12
CA ARG A 201 21.49 34.35 17.08
C ARG A 201 22.04 34.36 15.64
N LEU A 202 23.33 34.62 15.47
CA LEU A 202 24.01 34.48 14.17
C LEU A 202 24.31 33.04 13.79
N ILE A 203 24.15 32.08 14.70
CA ILE A 203 24.31 30.65 14.39
C ILE A 203 23.12 30.22 13.51
N GLN A 204 23.42 29.76 12.31
CA GLN A 204 22.44 29.32 11.30
C GLN A 204 22.65 27.83 11.02
N PRO A 205 21.80 26.96 11.59
CA PRO A 205 21.82 25.53 11.29
C PRO A 205 21.41 25.28 9.84
N PRO A 206 22.13 24.40 9.11
CA PRO A 206 21.65 23.92 7.82
C PRO A 206 20.47 22.97 8.02
N VAL A 207 19.30 23.30 7.47
CA VAL A 207 18.10 22.45 7.52
C VAL A 207 17.65 22.12 6.11
N PHE A 208 17.35 20.85 5.87
CA PHE A 208 16.77 20.35 4.62
C PHE A 208 15.41 19.74 4.94
N THR A 209 14.39 20.08 4.15
CA THR A 209 13.02 19.61 4.36
C THR A 209 12.49 18.88 3.12
N ALA A 210 11.65 17.87 3.35
CA ALA A 210 10.98 17.07 2.35
C ALA A 210 9.45 17.09 2.52
N TYR A 211 8.93 17.20 3.76
CA TYR A 211 7.50 17.18 4.06
C TYR A 211 6.97 18.47 4.67
N ILE A 212 7.79 19.24 5.40
CA ILE A 212 7.44 20.57 5.92
C ILE A 212 7.93 21.70 5.00
N ASP A 213 7.24 22.84 5.05
CA ASP A 213 7.64 24.02 4.29
C ASP A 213 8.76 24.81 4.99
N GLN A 214 9.34 25.77 4.25
CA GLN A 214 10.46 26.57 4.73
C GLN A 214 10.06 27.48 5.91
N ALA A 215 8.83 28.00 5.93
CA ALA A 215 8.39 28.89 7.01
C ALA A 215 8.25 28.13 8.33
N GLU A 216 7.75 26.90 8.29
CA GLU A 216 7.72 26.00 9.44
C GLU A 216 9.13 25.65 9.91
N ALA A 217 10.05 25.34 8.99
CA ALA A 217 11.44 25.07 9.35
C ALA A 217 12.13 26.26 10.02
N ASP A 218 11.93 27.47 9.49
CA ASP A 218 12.48 28.71 10.08
C ASP A 218 11.92 28.97 11.48
N GLN A 219 10.65 28.64 11.72
CA GLN A 219 10.04 28.73 13.05
C GLN A 219 10.68 27.72 14.02
N ILE A 220 10.88 26.47 13.61
CA ILE A 220 11.55 25.46 14.44
C ILE A 220 12.99 25.90 14.78
N ILE A 221 13.73 26.46 13.81
CA ILE A 221 15.07 27.02 14.03
C ILE A 221 15.02 28.12 15.08
N TYR A 222 14.06 29.04 14.98
CA TYR A 222 13.90 30.11 15.96
C TYR A 222 13.61 29.56 17.36
N ASP A 223 12.60 28.68 17.48
CA ASP A 223 12.13 28.15 18.77
C ASP A 223 13.22 27.36 19.48
N GLU A 224 13.88 26.44 18.78
CA GLU A 224 14.96 25.62 19.37
C GLU A 224 16.18 26.48 19.74
N ARG A 225 16.53 27.48 18.92
CA ARG A 225 17.63 28.40 19.24
C ARG A 225 17.35 29.20 20.50
N GLU A 226 16.18 29.84 20.60
CA GLU A 226 15.85 30.64 21.78
C GLU A 226 15.78 29.76 23.04
N LYS A 227 15.23 28.54 22.94
CA LYS A 227 15.18 27.58 24.04
C LYS A 227 16.58 27.15 24.53
N LEU A 228 17.53 26.96 23.63
CA LEU A 228 18.90 26.53 23.98
C LEU A 228 19.75 27.64 24.61
N TYR A 229 19.41 28.92 24.39
CA TYR A 229 20.28 30.02 24.82
C TYR A 229 20.47 30.03 26.34
N ASP A 230 19.39 29.92 27.13
CA ASP A 230 19.48 30.00 28.59
C ASP A 230 20.36 28.88 29.17
N GLU A 231 20.18 27.65 28.67
CA GLU A 231 20.99 26.49 29.07
C GLU A 231 22.47 26.70 28.71
N LEU A 232 22.76 27.04 27.46
CA LEU A 232 24.14 27.17 26.99
C LEU A 232 24.83 28.41 27.58
N ALA A 233 24.09 29.50 27.83
CA ALA A 233 24.63 30.67 28.52
C ALA A 233 25.05 30.36 29.95
N ALA A 234 24.29 29.53 30.68
CA ALA A 234 24.68 29.06 32.00
C ALA A 234 25.95 28.18 31.94
N VAL A 235 26.01 27.26 30.98
CA VAL A 235 27.22 26.44 30.73
C VAL A 235 28.42 27.32 30.42
N PHE A 236 28.26 28.35 29.59
CA PHE A 236 29.33 29.33 29.30
C PHE A 236 29.85 29.96 30.57
N HIS A 237 28.93 30.47 31.39
CA HIS A 237 29.24 31.21 32.60
C HIS A 237 30.07 30.37 33.55
N GLU A 238 29.58 29.20 33.93
CA GLU A 238 30.26 28.29 34.86
C GLU A 238 31.64 27.90 34.35
N ASN A 239 31.76 27.57 33.06
CA ASN A 239 33.01 27.12 32.48
C ASN A 239 34.07 28.23 32.38
N ILE A 240 33.68 29.45 32.01
CA ILE A 240 34.61 30.58 31.91
C ILE A 240 34.95 31.12 33.29
N GLU A 241 34.02 31.13 34.24
CA GLU A 241 34.31 31.51 35.63
C GLU A 241 35.33 30.55 36.26
N ALA A 242 35.12 29.24 36.12
CA ALA A 242 36.06 28.24 36.60
C ALA A 242 37.45 28.40 35.95
N GLU A 243 37.50 28.55 34.62
CA GLU A 243 38.78 28.71 33.91
C GLU A 243 39.51 30.01 34.31
N LYS A 244 38.78 31.11 34.51
CA LYS A 244 39.34 32.37 35.01
C LYS A 244 39.91 32.19 36.42
N SER A 245 39.14 31.62 37.35
CA SER A 245 39.57 31.42 38.73
C SER A 245 40.82 30.56 38.81
N ASN A 246 40.80 29.39 38.15
CA ASN A 246 41.93 28.47 38.10
C ASN A 246 43.18 29.15 37.52
N THR A 247 43.04 29.90 36.44
CA THR A 247 44.20 30.57 35.82
C THR A 247 44.76 31.68 36.72
N LEU A 248 43.91 32.47 37.37
CA LEU A 248 44.34 33.53 38.29
C LEU A 248 45.09 32.98 39.50
N GLU A 249 44.65 31.83 40.04
CA GLU A 249 45.33 31.14 41.15
C GLU A 249 46.74 30.66 40.77
N LEU A 250 47.00 30.36 39.50
CA LEU A 250 48.31 29.91 39.02
C LEU A 250 49.31 31.06 38.81
N ILE A 251 48.84 32.30 38.63
CA ILE A 251 49.71 33.46 38.33
C ILE A 251 50.82 33.67 39.38
N PRO A 252 50.55 33.68 40.70
CA PRO A 252 51.60 33.90 41.69
C PRO A 252 52.73 32.86 41.62
N SER A 253 52.36 31.59 41.43
CA SER A 253 53.32 30.48 41.27
C SER A 253 54.16 30.66 40.00
N ARG A 254 53.52 31.04 38.89
CA ARG A 254 54.21 31.32 37.62
C ARG A 254 55.18 32.49 37.73
N VAL A 255 54.82 33.54 38.47
CA VAL A 255 55.72 34.69 38.71
C VAL A 255 56.95 34.26 39.52
N LEU A 256 56.79 33.38 40.51
CA LEU A 256 57.93 32.84 41.26
C LEU A 256 58.86 32.05 40.32
N GLU A 257 58.30 31.16 39.51
CA GLU A 257 59.04 30.37 38.52
C GLU A 257 59.83 31.28 37.54
N LEU A 258 59.22 32.34 37.02
CA LEU A 258 59.89 33.29 36.13
C LEU A 258 61.03 34.05 36.81
N LYS A 259 60.90 34.39 38.09
CA LYS A 259 61.99 35.01 38.88
C LYS A 259 63.16 34.05 39.11
N GLU A 260 62.88 32.76 39.27
CA GLU A 260 63.90 31.71 39.40
C GLU A 260 64.62 31.48 38.07
N ILE A 261 63.87 31.38 36.96
CA ILE A 261 64.42 31.28 35.60
C ILE A 261 65.35 32.45 35.28
N ALA A 262 64.96 33.68 35.65
CA ALA A 262 65.78 34.88 35.43
C ALA A 262 67.11 34.87 36.20
N LYS A 263 67.22 34.10 37.30
CA LYS A 263 68.42 33.96 38.13
C LYS A 263 69.23 32.69 37.84
N ALA A 264 68.69 31.76 37.03
CA ALA A 264 69.26 30.45 36.77
C ALA A 264 70.36 30.47 35.69
N GLY A 265 71.32 29.54 35.80
CA GLY A 265 72.32 29.28 34.75
C GLY A 265 71.72 28.56 33.53
N ALA A 266 72.46 28.54 32.41
CA ALA A 266 71.95 28.06 31.11
C ALA A 266 71.33 26.63 31.13
N GLN A 267 71.89 25.72 31.91
CA GLN A 267 71.40 24.34 32.01
C GLN A 267 70.09 24.22 32.80
N GLU A 268 69.95 25.00 33.88
CA GLU A 268 68.74 25.00 34.71
C GLU A 268 67.60 25.75 34.02
N LYS A 269 67.91 26.83 33.29
CA LYS A 269 66.98 27.52 32.40
C LYS A 269 66.35 26.58 31.37
N ALA A 270 67.16 25.75 30.70
CA ALA A 270 66.66 24.78 29.72
C ALA A 270 65.75 23.71 30.35
N ARG A 271 66.01 23.30 31.59
CA ARG A 271 65.15 22.35 32.32
C ARG A 271 63.78 22.95 32.66
N LEU A 272 63.76 24.20 33.14
CA LEU A 272 62.54 24.91 33.51
C LEU A 272 61.68 25.25 32.28
N GLU A 273 62.30 25.65 31.16
CA GLU A 273 61.61 25.88 29.89
C GLU A 273 60.94 24.60 29.36
N LYS A 274 61.62 23.44 29.46
CA LYS A 274 61.03 22.15 29.09
C LYS A 274 59.84 21.78 29.98
N ALA A 275 59.96 21.98 31.29
CA ALA A 275 58.87 21.71 32.23
C ALA A 275 57.66 22.65 32.04
N ALA A 276 57.88 23.87 31.54
CA ALA A 276 56.81 24.78 31.14
C ALA A 276 56.12 24.32 29.85
N GLU A 277 56.87 23.85 28.86
CA GLU A 277 56.33 23.31 27.61
C GLU A 277 55.50 22.03 27.83
N ASP A 278 55.95 21.13 28.71
CA ASP A 278 55.19 19.93 29.07
C ASP A 278 53.87 20.26 29.77
N ARG A 279 53.85 21.30 30.63
CA ARG A 279 52.61 21.82 31.25
C ARG A 279 51.66 22.40 30.20
N ARG A 280 52.16 23.18 29.25
CA ARG A 280 51.35 23.73 28.14
C ARG A 280 50.65 22.63 27.34
N LYS A 281 51.38 21.56 27.00
CA LYS A 281 50.81 20.41 26.30
C LYS A 281 49.76 19.67 27.14
N ALA A 282 49.98 19.56 28.44
CA ALA A 282 49.01 18.96 29.35
C ALA A 282 47.71 19.77 29.44
N ASP A 283 47.80 21.11 29.48
CA ASP A 283 46.64 22.00 29.50
C ASP A 283 45.86 21.98 28.18
N GLU A 284 46.56 21.97 27.04
CA GLU A 284 45.93 21.79 25.72
C GLU A 284 45.19 20.45 25.62
N LEU A 285 45.79 19.37 26.14
CA LEU A 285 45.16 18.06 26.16
C LEU A 285 43.95 18.02 27.11
N ARG A 286 44.02 18.64 28.28
CA ARG A 286 42.89 18.78 29.22
C ARG A 286 41.72 19.48 28.53
N LEU A 287 41.97 20.62 27.90
CA LEU A 287 40.93 21.40 27.26
C LEU A 287 40.27 20.65 26.09
N LYS A 288 41.07 19.94 25.29
CA LYS A 288 40.54 19.10 24.21
C LYS A 288 39.66 17.98 24.76
N LYS A 289 40.08 17.33 25.85
CA LYS A 289 39.30 16.27 26.50
C LYS A 289 37.99 16.80 27.08
N GLU A 290 38.02 17.95 27.74
CA GLU A 290 36.79 18.60 28.25
C GLU A 290 35.81 18.92 27.12
N GLN A 291 36.31 19.39 25.96
CA GLN A 291 35.48 19.63 24.79
C GLN A 291 34.84 18.34 24.27
N GLU A 292 35.63 17.26 24.13
CA GLU A 292 35.13 15.95 23.68
C GLU A 292 34.08 15.38 24.66
N ASP A 293 34.34 15.46 25.96
CA ASP A 293 33.42 15.00 27.01
C ASP A 293 32.10 15.79 26.97
N GLN A 294 32.15 17.10 26.72
CA GLN A 294 30.95 17.94 26.58
C GLN A 294 30.16 17.58 25.31
N GLU A 295 30.85 17.41 24.18
CA GLU A 295 30.20 16.99 22.92
C GLU A 295 29.52 15.63 23.04
N VAL A 296 30.11 14.68 23.78
CA VAL A 296 29.49 13.37 24.05
C VAL A 296 28.23 13.51 24.91
N LYS A 297 28.29 14.32 25.98
CA LYS A 297 27.13 14.58 26.84
C LYS A 297 25.98 15.23 26.07
N ASP A 298 26.29 16.23 25.26
CA ASP A 298 25.31 16.94 24.42
C ASP A 298 24.65 15.99 23.42
N LYS A 299 25.44 15.18 22.70
CA LYS A 299 24.90 14.19 21.76
C LYS A 299 24.03 13.15 22.45
N ALA A 300 24.43 12.67 23.63
CA ALA A 300 23.64 11.72 24.40
C ALA A 300 22.31 12.32 24.87
N ALA A 301 22.30 13.58 25.30
CA ALA A 301 21.08 14.29 25.68
C ALA A 301 20.11 14.42 24.49
N VAL A 302 20.61 14.87 23.34
CA VAL A 302 19.79 14.98 22.11
C VAL A 302 19.26 13.61 21.67
N GLN A 303 20.11 12.56 21.67
CA GLN A 303 19.69 11.21 21.33
C GLN A 303 18.60 10.66 22.26
N ASN A 304 18.68 10.92 23.57
CA ASN A 304 17.65 10.52 24.51
C ASN A 304 16.31 11.22 24.22
N THR A 305 16.34 12.52 23.93
CA THR A 305 15.14 13.27 23.54
C THR A 305 14.54 12.72 22.24
N VAL A 306 15.36 12.48 21.21
CA VAL A 306 14.93 11.88 19.94
C VAL A 306 14.31 10.51 20.17
N ALA A 307 14.90 9.66 21.01
CA ALA A 307 14.38 8.33 21.30
C ALA A 307 13.00 8.40 21.98
N LEU A 308 12.82 9.31 22.95
CA LEU A 308 11.54 9.52 23.63
C LEU A 308 10.46 10.06 22.67
N GLU A 309 10.75 11.09 21.88
CA GLU A 309 9.80 11.67 20.92
C GLU A 309 9.44 10.68 19.80
N THR A 310 10.44 9.93 19.29
CA THR A 310 10.22 8.90 18.28
C THR A 310 9.33 7.78 18.83
N ALA A 311 9.58 7.32 20.05
CA ALA A 311 8.75 6.29 20.70
C ALA A 311 7.30 6.76 20.87
N GLY A 312 7.09 8.01 21.30
CA GLY A 312 5.75 8.62 21.38
C GLY A 312 5.05 8.67 20.02
N SER A 313 5.72 9.18 18.99
CA SER A 313 5.17 9.25 17.63
C SER A 313 4.83 7.87 17.05
N LEU A 314 5.67 6.85 17.30
CA LEU A 314 5.39 5.47 16.90
C LEU A 314 4.18 4.87 17.63
N PHE A 315 4.03 5.17 18.92
CA PHE A 315 2.88 4.74 19.72
C PHE A 315 1.58 5.33 19.18
N ASP A 316 1.53 6.65 18.97
CA ASP A 316 0.35 7.35 18.44
C ASP A 316 -0.03 6.85 17.05
N THR A 317 0.97 6.64 16.17
CA THR A 317 0.74 6.07 14.84
C THR A 317 0.15 4.66 14.93
N THR A 318 0.67 3.83 15.84
CA THR A 318 0.21 2.45 16.03
C THR A 318 -1.23 2.43 16.54
N ALA A 319 -1.58 3.31 17.48
CA ALA A 319 -2.95 3.45 17.98
C ALA A 319 -3.91 3.88 16.86
N ALA A 320 -3.55 4.89 16.07
CA ALA A 320 -4.37 5.36 14.95
C ALA A 320 -4.59 4.27 13.88
N LEU A 321 -3.55 3.49 13.55
CA LEU A 321 -3.66 2.36 12.61
C LEU A 321 -4.54 1.23 13.15
N ALA A 322 -4.53 0.99 14.46
CA ALA A 322 -5.38 -0.03 15.08
C ALA A 322 -6.87 0.34 14.99
N GLU A 323 -7.22 1.61 15.25
CA GLU A 323 -8.60 2.12 15.14
C GLU A 323 -9.16 1.96 13.72
N VAL A 324 -8.31 2.16 12.70
CA VAL A 324 -8.72 1.98 11.29
C VAL A 324 -9.06 0.52 10.98
N LYS A 325 -8.30 -0.45 11.50
CA LYS A 325 -8.48 -1.89 11.25
C LYS A 325 -9.75 -2.48 11.90
N GLU A 326 -10.21 -1.94 13.02
CA GLU A 326 -11.39 -2.47 13.73
C GLU A 326 -12.70 -2.31 12.92
N THR A 327 -12.73 -1.43 11.92
CA THR A 327 -13.95 -1.05 11.18
C THR A 327 -14.29 -1.91 9.95
N THR A 328 -13.61 -3.05 9.74
CA THR A 328 -13.77 -3.88 8.54
C THR A 328 -14.78 -5.02 8.68
N GLY A 329 -15.76 -5.05 7.77
CA GLY A 329 -16.62 -6.21 7.53
C GLY A 329 -15.96 -7.28 6.64
N LYS A 330 -16.57 -8.47 6.55
CA LYS A 330 -16.04 -9.62 5.80
C LYS A 330 -16.09 -9.38 4.27
N SER A 331 -14.98 -8.96 3.68
CA SER A 331 -14.75 -8.94 2.22
C SER A 331 -13.57 -9.81 1.83
N LYS A 332 -13.60 -10.38 0.62
CA LYS A 332 -12.46 -11.11 0.06
C LYS A 332 -11.84 -10.28 -1.06
N ALA A 333 -10.60 -9.85 -0.87
CA ALA A 333 -9.80 -9.26 -1.92
C ALA A 333 -9.18 -10.35 -2.80
N SER A 334 -9.13 -10.12 -4.10
CA SER A 334 -8.36 -10.92 -5.05
C SER A 334 -7.82 -10.02 -6.15
N GLU A 335 -6.57 -10.21 -6.55
CA GLU A 335 -6.00 -9.45 -7.65
C GLU A 335 -6.43 -10.04 -9.00
N LYS A 336 -6.93 -9.17 -9.88
CA LYS A 336 -7.37 -9.47 -11.24
C LYS A 336 -6.40 -8.85 -12.23
N ILE A 337 -6.22 -9.52 -13.36
CA ILE A 337 -5.35 -9.00 -14.41
C ILE A 337 -6.14 -7.98 -15.23
N ASN A 338 -5.60 -6.79 -15.40
CA ASN A 338 -6.01 -5.80 -16.38
C ASN A 338 -5.00 -5.82 -17.52
N VAL A 339 -5.47 -6.08 -18.74
CA VAL A 339 -4.60 -6.21 -19.93
C VAL A 339 -4.61 -4.87 -20.65
N LEU A 340 -3.47 -4.17 -20.64
CA LEU A 340 -3.35 -2.80 -21.12
C LEU A 340 -3.19 -2.71 -22.64
N SER A 341 -2.68 -3.77 -23.27
CA SER A 341 -2.45 -3.88 -24.71
C SER A 341 -2.65 -5.32 -25.17
N THR A 342 -2.92 -5.53 -26.47
CA THR A 342 -3.02 -6.87 -27.07
C THR A 342 -1.79 -7.73 -26.79
N ASP A 343 -0.61 -7.12 -26.68
CA ASP A 343 0.66 -7.80 -26.42
C ASP A 343 0.68 -8.49 -25.05
N GLY A 344 -0.07 -7.98 -24.07
CA GLY A 344 -0.21 -8.61 -22.75
C GLY A 344 -0.87 -9.99 -22.81
N TRP A 345 -1.71 -10.27 -23.82
CA TRP A 345 -2.27 -11.60 -24.01
C TRP A 345 -1.21 -12.64 -24.36
N GLY A 346 -0.14 -12.24 -25.06
CA GLY A 346 1.00 -13.13 -25.34
C GLY A 346 1.68 -13.60 -24.06
N ALA A 347 1.87 -12.71 -23.09
CA ALA A 347 2.45 -13.06 -21.80
C ALA A 347 1.53 -13.97 -20.96
N ILE A 348 0.22 -13.74 -20.97
CA ILE A 348 -0.77 -14.64 -20.35
C ILE A 348 -0.73 -16.03 -20.99
N PHE A 349 -0.67 -16.09 -22.33
CA PHE A 349 -0.58 -17.35 -23.05
C PHE A 349 0.68 -18.13 -22.67
N ILE A 350 1.85 -17.47 -22.70
CA ILE A 350 3.13 -18.11 -22.34
C ILE A 350 3.08 -18.63 -20.91
N PHE A 351 2.60 -17.82 -19.96
CA PHE A 351 2.47 -18.23 -18.57
C PHE A 351 1.54 -19.45 -18.41
N TYR A 352 0.37 -19.44 -19.06
CA TYR A 352 -0.55 -20.56 -19.03
C TYR A 352 0.07 -21.83 -19.65
N PHE A 353 0.72 -21.67 -20.80
CA PHE A 353 1.32 -22.77 -21.54
C PHE A 353 2.40 -23.47 -20.71
N GLU A 354 3.29 -22.70 -20.09
CA GLU A 354 4.36 -23.21 -19.22
C GLU A 354 3.82 -23.94 -17.97
N LYS A 355 2.71 -23.47 -17.40
CA LYS A 355 2.20 -23.97 -16.12
C LYS A 355 1.19 -25.11 -16.23
N GLU A 356 0.35 -25.11 -17.26
CA GLU A 356 -0.71 -26.12 -17.44
C GLU A 356 -0.76 -26.62 -18.89
N GLY A 357 -0.58 -25.74 -19.88
CA GLY A 357 -0.81 -26.06 -21.28
C GLY A 357 0.08 -27.18 -21.84
N LYS A 358 1.35 -27.27 -21.45
CA LYS A 358 2.27 -28.34 -21.88
C LYS A 358 1.81 -29.75 -21.51
N GLY A 359 0.99 -29.89 -20.47
CA GLY A 359 0.46 -31.16 -20.00
C GLY A 359 -0.85 -31.59 -20.67
N LEU A 360 -1.44 -30.76 -21.53
CA LEU A 360 -2.71 -31.05 -22.19
C LEU A 360 -2.51 -31.71 -23.56
N SER A 361 -3.50 -32.50 -24.00
CA SER A 361 -3.54 -33.01 -25.37
C SER A 361 -3.76 -31.86 -26.37
N VAL A 362 -3.41 -32.07 -27.64
CA VAL A 362 -3.57 -31.04 -28.69
C VAL A 362 -5.03 -30.59 -28.82
N ASP A 363 -5.96 -31.54 -28.79
CA ASP A 363 -7.41 -31.28 -28.86
C ASP A 363 -7.93 -30.52 -27.65
N ASP A 364 -7.42 -30.81 -26.45
CA ASP A 364 -7.85 -30.16 -25.22
C ASP A 364 -7.24 -28.77 -25.05
N PHE A 365 -5.99 -28.59 -25.50
CA PHE A 365 -5.35 -27.29 -25.53
C PHE A 365 -6.05 -26.34 -26.52
N GLY A 366 -6.41 -26.83 -27.72
CA GLY A 366 -7.10 -26.04 -28.74
C GLY A 366 -8.47 -25.51 -28.32
N LYS A 367 -9.10 -26.09 -27.27
CA LYS A 367 -10.39 -25.65 -26.72
C LYS A 367 -10.25 -24.53 -25.68
N LYS A 368 -9.03 -24.20 -25.23
CA LYS A 368 -8.80 -23.17 -24.21
C LYS A 368 -8.86 -21.78 -24.82
N SER A 369 -9.72 -20.91 -24.28
CA SER A 369 -9.79 -19.51 -24.68
C SER A 369 -8.81 -18.64 -23.89
N LEU A 370 -8.42 -17.50 -24.46
CA LEU A 370 -7.57 -16.52 -23.78
C LEU A 370 -8.16 -16.08 -22.41
N ILE A 371 -9.48 -15.94 -22.31
CA ILE A 371 -10.17 -15.61 -21.05
C ILE A 371 -9.96 -16.70 -19.99
N GLN A 372 -9.98 -17.98 -20.37
CA GLN A 372 -9.72 -19.08 -19.45
C GLN A 372 -8.26 -19.10 -19.00
N MET A 373 -7.32 -18.80 -19.90
CA MET A 373 -5.89 -18.69 -19.58
C MET A 373 -5.63 -17.53 -18.60
N LYS A 374 -6.29 -16.38 -18.80
CA LYS A 374 -6.25 -15.26 -17.86
C LYS A 374 -6.81 -15.63 -16.49
N ALA A 375 -7.97 -16.29 -16.45
CA ALA A 375 -8.58 -16.73 -15.18
C ALA A 375 -7.68 -17.72 -14.43
N PHE A 376 -6.94 -18.57 -15.14
CA PHE A 376 -5.91 -19.43 -14.56
C PHE A 376 -4.77 -18.60 -13.95
N ALA A 377 -4.22 -17.64 -14.69
CA ALA A 377 -3.12 -16.78 -14.21
C ALA A 377 -3.53 -15.98 -12.95
N GLU A 378 -4.75 -15.42 -12.94
CA GLU A 378 -5.30 -14.75 -11.76
C GLU A 378 -5.42 -15.70 -10.57
N LYS A 379 -5.89 -16.94 -10.78
CA LYS A 379 -6.00 -17.95 -9.73
C LYS A 379 -4.64 -18.36 -9.18
N GLN A 380 -3.64 -18.49 -10.04
CA GLN A 380 -2.26 -18.80 -9.65
C GLN A 380 -1.68 -17.68 -8.78
N ASN A 381 -1.80 -16.41 -9.22
CA ASN A 381 -1.38 -15.26 -8.44
C ASN A 381 -2.04 -15.23 -7.05
N ASN A 382 -3.38 -15.35 -6.99
CA ASN A 382 -4.11 -15.30 -5.72
C ASN A 382 -3.85 -16.49 -4.78
N LYS A 383 -3.18 -17.56 -5.25
CA LYS A 383 -2.84 -18.75 -4.45
C LYS A 383 -1.37 -18.79 -4.05
N SER A 384 -0.45 -18.49 -4.97
CA SER A 384 1.00 -18.61 -4.77
C SER A 384 1.74 -17.28 -4.75
N GLY A 385 1.07 -16.17 -5.07
CA GLY A 385 1.70 -14.85 -5.24
C GLY A 385 2.50 -14.69 -6.55
N GLU A 386 2.42 -15.67 -7.45
CA GLU A 386 3.20 -15.66 -8.70
C GLU A 386 2.53 -14.75 -9.73
N LYS A 387 3.18 -13.60 -10.02
CA LYS A 387 2.74 -12.60 -10.98
C LYS A 387 3.46 -12.75 -12.32
N ILE A 388 2.75 -12.40 -13.39
CA ILE A 388 3.35 -12.22 -14.72
C ILE A 388 3.99 -10.84 -14.75
N ASP A 389 5.31 -10.81 -14.83
CA ASP A 389 6.05 -9.56 -15.01
C ASP A 389 6.01 -9.16 -16.49
N ASN A 390 5.15 -8.20 -16.82
CA ASN A 390 5.02 -7.68 -18.18
C ASN A 390 4.46 -6.24 -18.15
N PRO A 391 5.04 -5.29 -18.92
CA PRO A 391 4.60 -3.89 -18.92
C PRO A 391 3.16 -3.68 -19.41
N PHE A 392 2.55 -4.66 -20.08
CA PHE A 392 1.17 -4.60 -20.56
C PHE A 392 0.17 -5.37 -19.68
N ILE A 393 0.60 -5.85 -18.51
CA ILE A 393 -0.22 -6.55 -17.53
C ILE A 393 -0.17 -5.78 -16.21
N GLU A 394 -1.34 -5.33 -15.76
CA GLU A 394 -1.52 -4.70 -14.46
C GLU A 394 -2.35 -5.63 -13.56
N TYR A 395 -2.03 -5.69 -12.27
CA TYR A 395 -2.84 -6.40 -11.28
C TYR A 395 -3.69 -5.40 -10.51
N VAL A 396 -5.01 -5.49 -10.67
CA VAL A 396 -5.98 -4.62 -10.01
C VAL A 396 -6.70 -5.42 -8.94
N GLU A 397 -6.75 -4.89 -7.72
CA GLU A 397 -7.48 -5.51 -6.63
C GLU A 397 -8.99 -5.47 -6.87
N GLU A 398 -9.62 -6.64 -6.96
CA GLU A 398 -11.06 -6.84 -6.99
C GLU A 398 -11.52 -7.28 -5.60
N VAL A 399 -12.36 -6.47 -4.97
CA VAL A 399 -12.95 -6.78 -3.66
C VAL A 399 -14.36 -7.32 -3.87
N LYS A 400 -14.61 -8.55 -3.40
CA LYS A 400 -15.95 -9.15 -3.43
C LYS A 400 -16.57 -9.24 -2.05
N ALA A 401 -17.82 -8.83 -1.95
CA ALA A 401 -18.62 -9.01 -0.76
C ALA A 401 -19.05 -10.48 -0.64
N VAL A 402 -18.75 -11.11 0.49
CA VAL A 402 -19.13 -12.51 0.74
C VAL A 402 -20.57 -12.56 1.26
N THR A 403 -21.38 -13.45 0.69
CA THR A 403 -22.70 -13.77 1.23
C THR A 403 -22.55 -14.89 2.25
N SER A 404 -22.93 -14.63 3.50
CA SER A 404 -22.98 -15.63 4.57
C SER A 404 -24.39 -15.73 5.10
N LYS A 405 -24.83 -16.95 5.48
CA LYS A 405 -26.02 -17.10 6.32
C LYS A 405 -25.75 -16.37 7.64
N VAL A 406 -26.66 -15.48 8.03
CA VAL A 406 -26.67 -14.94 9.39
C VAL A 406 -27.12 -16.11 10.28
N ALA A 407 -26.33 -16.40 11.31
CA ALA A 407 -26.60 -17.46 12.27
C ALA A 407 -27.80 -17.10 13.16
#